data_AF-A0A6G1BU87-F1
#
_entry.id   AF-A0A6G1BU87-F1
#
_cell.length_a   1.000
_cell.length_b   1.000
_cell.length_c   1.000
_cell.angle_alpha   90.00
_cell.angle_beta   90.00
_cell.angle_gamma   90.00
#
_symmetry.space_group_name_H-M   'P 1'
#
loop_
_entity.id
_entity.type
_entity.pdbx_description
1 polymer ?
#
loop_
_entity_poly.entity_id
_entity_poly.type
_entity_poly.pdbx_seq_one_letter_code
_entity_poly.pdbx_strand_id
1 'polypeptide(L)'
;MACPHVSGIIAVLKSLHPGWSPAALKSAIMTTATSYDNNGMPIQANGRVQKIADPFDYGAGFVNPNMAADPGLVYDINPSDYLNFFNCMGGLGSGDNCTTARGSLSDLNLPSIAIPNLRTFQVAAKRTVTNVGQVNAVYKAFLQPPAGVEMAVEPPVLVFSKERRVQSFRVTFKATRKVQGDYRFGSLAWHDGGSHWVRIPIAVRIVIEEVYSKIS
;
A
#
# COMPACT_ATOMS: atom_id res chain seq x y z
N MET A 1 -2.36 -9.70 -21.94
CA MET A 1 -2.43 -8.38 -22.62
C MET A 1 -2.29 -7.16 -21.69
N ALA A 2 -2.58 -7.25 -20.39
CA ALA A 2 -2.43 -6.09 -19.47
C ALA A 2 -0.95 -5.70 -19.20
N CYS A 3 -0.07 -6.67 -18.99
CA CYS A 3 1.36 -6.45 -18.72
C CYS A 3 2.05 -5.47 -19.71
N PRO A 4 1.98 -5.66 -21.05
CA PRO A 4 2.64 -4.74 -21.98
C PRO A 4 2.08 -3.31 -21.95
N HIS A 5 0.81 -3.10 -21.59
CA HIS A 5 0.26 -1.76 -21.39
C HIS A 5 0.93 -1.07 -20.19
N VAL A 6 1.03 -1.77 -19.05
CA VAL A 6 1.71 -1.26 -17.86
C VAL A 6 3.19 -0.99 -18.15
N SER A 7 3.88 -1.88 -18.88
CA SER A 7 5.27 -1.67 -19.28
C SER A 7 5.45 -0.42 -20.15
N GLY A 8 4.55 -0.18 -21.11
CA GLY A 8 4.57 1.03 -21.94
C GLY A 8 4.37 2.30 -21.11
N ILE A 9 3.41 2.30 -20.18
CA ILE A 9 3.18 3.42 -19.26
C ILE A 9 4.43 3.69 -18.40
N ILE A 10 5.02 2.65 -17.83
CA ILE A 10 6.23 2.76 -17.01
C ILE A 10 7.40 3.32 -17.82
N ALA A 11 7.57 2.92 -19.09
CA ALA A 11 8.61 3.47 -19.96
C ALA A 11 8.44 4.97 -20.18
N VAL A 12 7.21 5.44 -20.41
CA VAL A 12 6.91 6.88 -20.54
C VAL A 12 7.17 7.60 -19.22
N LEU A 13 6.71 7.07 -18.09
CA LEU A 13 6.97 7.68 -16.77
C LEU A 13 8.47 7.75 -16.45
N LYS A 14 9.26 6.73 -16.84
CA LYS A 14 10.71 6.74 -16.67
C LYS A 14 11.39 7.82 -17.54
N SER A 15 10.86 8.10 -18.73
CA SER A 15 11.36 9.22 -19.56
C SER A 15 11.05 10.59 -18.95
N LEU A 16 9.88 10.75 -18.33
CA LEU A 16 9.49 11.99 -17.63
C LEU A 16 10.25 12.18 -16.32
N HIS A 17 10.57 11.07 -15.63
CA HIS A 17 11.27 11.06 -14.35
C HIS A 17 12.51 10.16 -14.39
N PRO A 18 13.61 10.56 -15.05
CA PRO A 18 14.79 9.71 -15.22
C PRO A 18 15.42 9.26 -13.90
N GLY A 19 15.30 10.08 -12.84
CA GLY A 19 15.85 9.79 -11.52
C GLY A 19 15.02 8.84 -10.65
N TRP A 20 13.77 8.52 -11.02
CA TRP A 20 12.93 7.66 -10.19
C TRP A 20 13.39 6.21 -10.19
N SER A 21 13.37 5.60 -9.00
CA SER A 21 13.62 4.17 -8.83
C SER A 21 12.47 3.35 -9.44
N PRO A 22 12.68 2.04 -9.72
CA PRO A 22 11.58 1.15 -10.09
C PRO A 22 10.45 1.11 -9.05
N ALA A 23 10.78 1.27 -7.77
CA ALA A 23 9.79 1.31 -6.68
C ALA A 23 8.97 2.61 -6.69
N ALA A 24 9.61 3.76 -6.95
CA ALA A 24 8.92 5.04 -7.10
C ALA A 24 7.95 5.02 -8.29
N LEU A 25 8.35 4.44 -9.42
CA LEU A 25 7.47 4.28 -10.60
C LEU A 25 6.28 3.35 -10.30
N LYS A 26 6.54 2.21 -9.66
CA LYS A 26 5.48 1.31 -9.18
C LYS A 26 4.54 2.03 -8.22
N SER A 27 5.09 2.82 -7.30
CA SER A 27 4.29 3.61 -6.36
C SER A 27 3.39 4.58 -7.12
N ALA A 28 3.93 5.35 -8.05
CA ALA A 28 3.17 6.35 -8.79
C ALA A 28 1.96 5.74 -9.52
N ILE A 29 2.14 4.61 -10.22
CA ILE A 29 1.02 3.96 -10.92
C ILE A 29 0.00 3.32 -9.97
N MET A 30 0.43 2.90 -8.77
CA MET A 30 -0.47 2.27 -7.79
C MET A 30 -1.26 3.32 -7.02
N THR A 31 -0.61 4.39 -6.56
CA THR A 31 -1.25 5.38 -5.69
C THR A 31 -2.26 6.27 -6.40
N THR A 32 -2.14 6.39 -7.72
CA THR A 32 -3.06 7.15 -8.57
C THR A 32 -4.08 6.29 -9.31
N ALA A 33 -4.06 4.97 -9.10
CA ALA A 33 -5.02 4.05 -9.70
C ALA A 33 -6.44 4.29 -9.16
N THR A 34 -7.44 4.11 -10.02
CA THR A 34 -8.86 4.23 -9.66
C THR A 34 -9.48 2.87 -9.35
N SER A 35 -10.28 2.80 -8.29
CA SER A 35 -11.14 1.65 -7.99
C SER A 35 -12.54 1.76 -8.59
N TYR A 36 -12.78 2.79 -9.39
CA TYR A 36 -14.07 3.10 -10.01
C TYR A 36 -13.98 3.01 -11.54
N ASP A 37 -15.08 2.62 -12.15
CA ASP A 37 -15.28 2.63 -13.60
C ASP A 37 -15.62 4.03 -14.12
N ASN A 38 -15.86 4.14 -15.43
CA ASN A 38 -16.18 5.40 -16.10
C ASN A 38 -17.52 6.01 -15.65
N ASN A 39 -18.39 5.24 -15.01
CA ASN A 39 -19.68 5.70 -14.47
C ASN A 39 -19.56 6.10 -12.99
N GLY A 40 -18.36 6.05 -12.41
CA GLY A 40 -18.15 6.30 -10.98
C GLY A 40 -18.59 5.14 -10.09
N MET A 41 -18.84 3.96 -10.65
CA MET A 41 -19.25 2.77 -9.90
C MET A 41 -18.02 1.92 -9.53
N PRO A 42 -18.02 1.21 -8.40
CA PRO A 42 -16.92 0.29 -8.07
C PRO A 42 -16.70 -0.74 -9.17
N ILE A 43 -15.43 -0.96 -9.55
CA ILE A 43 -15.03 -1.97 -10.55
C ILE A 43 -15.62 -3.33 -10.16
N GLN A 44 -16.12 -4.07 -11.15
CA GLN A 44 -16.69 -5.41 -10.95
C GLN A 44 -15.69 -6.49 -11.36
N ALA A 45 -15.62 -7.58 -10.58
CA ALA A 45 -14.85 -8.76 -10.92
C ALA A 45 -15.73 -9.68 -11.77
N ASN A 46 -15.31 -9.91 -13.01
CA ASN A 46 -16.00 -10.81 -13.94
C ASN A 46 -15.51 -12.26 -13.77
N GLY A 47 -15.76 -12.81 -12.57
CA GLY A 47 -15.49 -14.21 -12.24
C GLY A 47 -16.71 -15.12 -12.44
N ARG A 48 -16.61 -16.37 -11.96
CA ARG A 48 -17.74 -17.32 -11.99
C ARG A 48 -18.98 -16.77 -11.25
N VAL A 49 -18.75 -15.99 -10.20
CA VAL A 49 -19.76 -15.19 -9.53
C VAL A 49 -19.35 -13.74 -9.69
N GLN A 50 -20.23 -12.93 -10.28
CA GLN A 50 -19.99 -11.50 -10.39
C GLN A 50 -20.04 -10.88 -8.99
N LYS A 51 -19.01 -10.13 -8.65
CA LYS A 51 -18.90 -9.39 -7.38
C LYS A 51 -18.27 -8.04 -7.62
N ILE A 52 -18.43 -7.13 -6.66
CA ILE A 52 -17.59 -5.94 -6.58
C ILE A 52 -16.14 -6.42 -6.46
N ALA A 53 -15.28 -5.93 -7.34
CA ALA A 53 -13.87 -6.29 -7.33
C ALA A 53 -13.20 -5.73 -6.07
N ASP A 54 -12.31 -6.52 -5.50
CA ASP A 54 -11.55 -6.16 -4.32
C ASP A 54 -10.05 -6.07 -4.68
N PRO A 55 -9.21 -5.56 -3.76
CA PRO A 55 -7.76 -5.48 -3.98
C PRO A 55 -7.06 -6.79 -4.36
N PHE A 56 -7.64 -7.97 -4.13
CA PHE A 56 -7.06 -9.21 -4.64
C PHE A 56 -7.39 -9.47 -6.11
N ASP A 57 -8.44 -8.85 -6.65
CA ASP A 57 -8.77 -8.92 -8.08
C ASP A 57 -7.94 -7.91 -8.90
N TYR A 58 -7.81 -6.66 -8.44
CA TYR A 58 -7.19 -5.57 -9.22
C TYR A 58 -5.97 -4.89 -8.57
N GLY A 59 -5.55 -5.31 -7.37
CA GLY A 59 -4.48 -4.63 -6.63
C GLY A 59 -4.90 -3.22 -6.17
N ALA A 60 -4.24 -2.19 -6.71
CA ALA A 60 -4.56 -0.80 -6.36
C ALA A 60 -5.75 -0.23 -7.15
N GLY A 61 -6.03 -0.78 -8.34
CA GLY A 61 -7.10 -0.35 -9.23
C GLY A 61 -6.69 -0.31 -10.69
N PHE A 62 -7.51 0.31 -11.53
CA PHE A 62 -7.22 0.60 -12.93
C PHE A 62 -6.23 1.76 -13.06
N VAL A 63 -5.20 1.59 -13.90
CA VAL A 63 -4.10 2.56 -14.03
C VAL A 63 -4.57 3.91 -14.60
N ASN A 64 -4.07 5.00 -14.03
CA ASN A 64 -4.27 6.36 -14.55
C ASN A 64 -2.91 6.99 -14.91
N PRO A 65 -2.47 6.90 -16.18
CA PRO A 65 -1.14 7.37 -16.58
C PRO A 65 -0.93 8.87 -16.36
N ASN A 66 -1.97 9.68 -16.58
CA ASN A 66 -1.87 11.13 -16.44
C ASN A 66 -1.64 11.53 -14.97
N MET A 67 -2.40 10.93 -14.05
CA MET A 67 -2.18 11.17 -12.62
C MET A 67 -0.88 10.55 -12.12
N ALA A 68 -0.42 9.42 -12.69
CA ALA A 68 0.87 8.82 -12.34
C ALA A 68 2.09 9.66 -12.77
N ALA A 69 1.91 10.60 -13.71
CA ALA A 69 2.97 11.51 -14.12
C ALA A 69 3.30 12.55 -13.04
N ASP A 70 2.34 12.91 -12.19
CA ASP A 70 2.55 13.75 -11.00
C ASP A 70 1.74 13.18 -9.82
N PRO A 71 2.28 12.16 -9.11
CA PRO A 71 1.55 11.47 -8.05
C PRO A 71 1.56 12.24 -6.73
N GLY A 72 2.30 13.34 -6.61
CA GLY A 72 2.52 14.07 -5.35
C GLY A 72 3.48 13.36 -4.39
N LEU A 73 3.11 12.17 -3.90
CA LEU A 73 3.94 11.35 -2.99
C LEU A 73 4.23 9.96 -3.58
N VAL A 74 5.40 9.42 -3.27
CA VAL A 74 5.79 8.04 -3.60
C VAL A 74 6.28 7.25 -2.38
N TYR A 75 5.97 5.96 -2.36
CA TYR A 75 6.50 4.95 -1.46
C TYR A 75 7.73 4.33 -2.10
N ASP A 76 8.89 4.96 -1.87
CA ASP A 76 10.16 4.46 -2.39
C ASP A 76 10.81 3.46 -1.42
N ILE A 77 11.57 2.52 -1.96
CA ILE A 77 12.24 1.48 -1.16
C ILE A 77 13.52 1.03 -1.87
N ASN A 78 14.59 0.85 -1.09
CA ASN A 78 15.87 0.43 -1.65
C ASN A 78 15.88 -1.09 -1.89
N PRO A 79 16.58 -1.58 -2.93
CA PRO A 79 16.75 -3.02 -3.16
C PRO A 79 17.29 -3.78 -1.94
N SER A 80 18.14 -3.14 -1.12
CA SER A 80 18.66 -3.70 0.14
C SER A 80 17.57 -4.01 1.16
N ASP A 81 16.49 -3.24 1.20
CA ASP A 81 15.39 -3.43 2.15
C ASP A 81 14.60 -4.71 1.83
N TYR A 82 14.49 -5.06 0.54
CA TYR A 82 13.94 -6.35 0.12
C TYR A 82 14.84 -7.51 0.56
N LEU A 83 16.17 -7.39 0.41
CA LEU A 83 17.11 -8.43 0.84
C LEU A 83 17.03 -8.64 2.35
N ASN A 84 17.01 -7.55 3.13
CA ASN A 84 16.84 -7.61 4.57
C ASN A 84 15.52 -8.32 4.95
N PHE A 85 14.43 -8.01 4.25
CA PHE A 85 13.14 -8.66 4.45
C PHE A 85 13.18 -10.16 4.12
N PHE A 86 13.76 -10.56 2.99
CA PHE A 86 13.84 -11.97 2.59
C PHE A 86 14.76 -12.79 3.50
N ASN A 87 15.87 -12.21 3.95
CA ASN A 87 16.77 -12.84 4.91
C ASN A 87 16.05 -13.14 6.23
N CYS A 88 15.16 -12.26 6.69
CA CYS A 88 14.38 -12.48 7.92
C CYS A 88 13.16 -13.40 7.77
N MET A 89 12.70 -13.70 6.55
CA MET A 89 11.68 -14.72 6.30
C MET A 89 12.23 -16.14 6.07
N GLY A 90 13.56 -16.32 6.05
CA GLY A 90 14.20 -17.64 6.02
C GLY A 90 14.36 -18.28 4.63
N GLY A 91 14.35 -17.51 3.54
CA GLY A 91 14.42 -18.03 2.16
C GLY A 91 15.79 -17.97 1.48
N LEU A 92 16.72 -17.13 1.96
CA LEU A 92 18.07 -16.97 1.40
C LEU A 92 19.06 -17.03 2.56
N GLY A 93 19.66 -18.21 2.77
CA GLY A 93 20.52 -18.47 3.90
C GLY A 93 21.76 -17.58 3.91
N SER A 94 21.89 -16.76 4.95
CA SER A 94 23.15 -16.57 5.68
C SER A 94 22.88 -15.87 7.02
N GLY A 95 23.13 -16.60 8.10
CA GLY A 95 23.57 -16.11 9.41
C GLY A 95 22.78 -15.01 10.13
N ASP A 96 22.04 -15.41 11.17
CA ASP A 96 22.01 -14.85 12.54
C ASP A 96 21.87 -13.34 12.83
N ASN A 97 21.81 -12.44 11.83
CA ASN A 97 21.78 -10.99 12.04
C ASN A 97 20.44 -10.33 11.68
N CYS A 98 19.32 -11.02 11.85
CA CYS A 98 18.02 -10.35 11.91
C CYS A 98 17.84 -9.69 13.28
N THR A 99 18.47 -8.53 13.46
CA THR A 99 18.15 -7.61 14.57
C THR A 99 16.75 -7.03 14.43
N THR A 100 16.17 -7.08 13.23
CA THR A 100 14.80 -6.67 12.93
C THR A 100 13.82 -7.74 13.41
N ALA A 101 13.21 -7.48 14.56
CA ALA A 101 12.15 -8.32 15.11
C ALA A 101 11.10 -8.69 14.06
N ARG A 102 10.52 -9.89 14.14
CA ARG A 102 9.44 -10.41 13.27
C ARG A 102 8.27 -9.43 13.05
N GLY A 103 8.10 -8.42 13.90
CA GLY A 103 7.17 -7.30 13.71
C GLY A 103 7.43 -6.44 12.45
N SER A 104 8.65 -6.48 11.89
CA SER A 104 9.09 -5.71 10.72
C SER A 104 8.57 -6.23 9.37
N LEU A 105 7.95 -7.41 9.31
CA LEU A 105 7.50 -7.97 8.03
C LEU A 105 6.40 -7.12 7.38
N SER A 106 5.57 -6.45 8.20
CA SER A 106 4.52 -5.54 7.74
C SER A 106 5.05 -4.16 7.35
N ASP A 107 6.31 -3.85 7.67
CA ASP A 107 6.93 -2.52 7.56
C ASP A 107 7.66 -2.29 6.24
N LEU A 108 7.70 -3.29 5.35
CA LEU A 108 8.20 -3.09 4.00
C LEU A 108 7.43 -1.94 3.34
N ASN A 109 8.15 -0.95 2.82
CA ASN A 109 7.58 0.32 2.38
C ASN A 109 6.89 0.21 1.00
N LEU A 110 5.89 -0.66 0.92
CA LEU A 110 5.09 -0.89 -0.27
C LEU A 110 3.87 0.06 -0.30
N PRO A 111 3.38 0.43 -1.50
CA PRO A 111 2.15 1.20 -1.70
C PRO A 111 0.88 0.34 -1.48
N SER A 112 0.89 -0.53 -0.48
CA SER A 112 -0.23 -1.32 0.02
C SER A 112 0.09 -1.85 1.42
N ILE A 113 -0.95 -2.23 2.18
CA ILE A 113 -0.78 -2.87 3.49
C ILE A 113 -1.60 -4.16 3.52
N ALA A 114 -0.96 -5.27 3.89
CA ALA A 114 -1.62 -6.55 4.11
C ALA A 114 -1.34 -7.03 5.54
N ILE A 115 -2.40 -7.29 6.31
CA ILE A 115 -2.33 -7.88 7.66
C ILE A 115 -3.05 -9.24 7.60
N PRO A 116 -2.32 -10.33 7.32
CA PRO A 116 -2.93 -11.65 7.12
C PRO A 116 -3.49 -12.27 8.41
N ASN A 117 -2.94 -11.88 9.57
CA ASN A 117 -3.29 -12.44 10.87
C ASN A 117 -3.52 -11.31 11.91
N LEU A 118 -4.63 -10.57 11.78
CA LEU A 118 -5.04 -9.60 12.80
C LEU A 118 -5.77 -10.33 13.94
N ARG A 119 -5.04 -10.59 15.03
CA ARG A 119 -5.60 -11.15 16.27
C ARG A 119 -6.22 -10.02 17.13
N THR A 120 -6.49 -10.31 18.40
CA THR A 120 -7.05 -9.34 19.36
C THR A 120 -6.12 -8.15 19.64
N PHE A 121 -4.81 -8.28 19.38
CA PHE A 121 -3.84 -7.23 19.63
C PHE A 121 -3.75 -6.24 18.47
N GLN A 122 -3.41 -5.01 18.80
CA GLN A 122 -3.16 -3.95 17.84
C GLN A 122 -1.91 -4.27 17.02
N VAL A 123 -2.03 -4.22 15.69
CA VAL A 123 -0.89 -4.32 14.77
C VAL A 123 -0.63 -2.95 14.18
N ALA A 124 0.64 -2.56 14.07
CA ALA A 124 1.05 -1.34 13.42
C ALA A 124 1.86 -1.66 12.16
N ALA A 125 1.66 -0.88 11.10
CA ALA A 125 2.50 -0.88 9.91
C ALA A 125 3.10 0.50 9.73
N LYS A 126 4.43 0.57 9.60
CA LYS A 126 5.16 1.80 9.30
C LYS A 126 5.26 1.98 7.79
N ARG A 127 5.04 3.20 7.32
CA ARG A 127 5.30 3.61 5.94
C ARG A 127 6.10 4.90 5.92
N THR A 128 6.84 5.08 4.84
CA THR A 128 7.61 6.29 4.57
C THR A 128 7.25 6.77 3.18
N VAL A 129 6.97 8.06 3.06
CA VAL A 129 6.62 8.69 1.78
C VAL A 129 7.61 9.79 1.48
N THR A 130 7.98 9.90 0.21
CA THR A 130 8.82 10.96 -0.34
C THR A 130 7.94 11.87 -1.17
N ASN A 131 8.01 13.17 -0.91
CA ASN A 131 7.35 14.18 -1.73
C ASN A 131 8.14 14.41 -3.03
N VAL A 132 7.47 14.17 -4.15
CA VAL A 132 8.00 14.36 -5.52
C VAL A 132 7.27 15.47 -6.28
N GLY A 133 6.22 16.06 -5.68
CA GLY A 133 5.49 17.19 -6.22
C GLY A 133 6.01 18.53 -5.68
N GLN A 134 5.09 19.43 -5.36
CA GLN A 134 5.40 20.77 -4.86
C GLN A 134 6.21 20.71 -3.55
N VAL A 135 7.25 21.55 -3.45
CA VAL A 135 8.21 21.55 -2.33
C VAL A 135 7.53 21.75 -0.97
N ASN A 136 6.61 22.70 -0.89
CA ASN A 136 5.83 23.00 0.31
C ASN A 136 4.42 22.44 0.10
N ALA A 137 4.12 21.33 0.76
CA ALA A 137 2.83 20.66 0.62
C ALA A 137 2.38 20.08 1.97
N VAL A 138 1.08 20.11 2.22
CA VAL A 138 0.47 19.57 3.44
C VAL A 138 -0.53 18.51 3.04
N TYR A 139 -0.29 17.28 3.46
CA TYR A 139 -1.19 16.16 3.18
C TYR A 139 -1.96 15.76 4.44
N LYS A 140 -3.27 15.59 4.31
CA LYS A 140 -4.14 15.06 5.37
C LYS A 140 -4.50 13.60 5.06
N ALA A 141 -4.55 12.76 6.09
CA ALA A 141 -4.94 11.37 5.94
C ALA A 141 -6.45 11.20 5.88
N PHE A 142 -6.90 10.38 4.94
CA PHE A 142 -8.28 9.91 4.78
C PHE A 142 -8.29 8.40 4.92
N LEU A 143 -9.07 7.93 5.90
CA LEU A 143 -9.12 6.53 6.29
C LEU A 143 -10.46 5.93 5.86
N GLN A 144 -10.40 4.80 5.16
CA GLN A 144 -11.54 3.91 4.92
C GLN A 144 -11.23 2.56 5.58
N PRO A 145 -11.60 2.36 6.86
CA PRO A 145 -11.27 1.15 7.59
C PRO A 145 -11.93 -0.09 6.97
N PRO A 146 -11.23 -1.24 6.91
CA PRO A 146 -11.87 -2.51 6.59
C PRO A 146 -13.00 -2.85 7.56
N ALA A 147 -14.06 -3.48 7.07
CA ALA A 147 -15.20 -3.86 7.90
C ALA A 147 -14.77 -4.72 9.10
N GLY A 148 -15.15 -4.31 10.32
CA GLY A 148 -14.78 -4.99 11.56
C GLY A 148 -13.41 -4.61 12.12
N VAL A 149 -12.71 -3.64 11.52
CA VAL A 149 -11.38 -3.18 11.95
C VAL A 149 -11.42 -1.68 12.25
N GLU A 150 -10.97 -1.30 13.44
CA GLU A 150 -10.60 0.08 13.76
C GLU A 150 -9.24 0.39 13.14
N MET A 151 -9.13 1.55 12.49
CA MET A 151 -7.91 2.01 11.83
C MET A 151 -7.60 3.44 12.27
N ALA A 152 -6.35 3.70 12.66
CA ALA A 152 -5.86 5.04 12.96
C ALA A 152 -4.48 5.27 12.31
N VAL A 153 -4.12 6.53 12.13
CA VAL A 153 -2.86 6.93 11.51
C VAL A 153 -2.19 8.03 12.31
N GLU A 154 -0.88 7.93 12.47
CA GLU A 154 -0.08 8.87 13.24
C GLU A 154 1.23 9.21 12.50
N PRO A 155 1.51 10.49 12.24
CA PRO A 155 0.63 11.65 12.42
C PRO A 155 -0.54 11.65 11.42
N PRO A 156 -1.66 12.35 11.69
CA PRO A 156 -2.77 12.50 10.73
C PRO A 156 -2.50 13.50 9.61
N VAL A 157 -1.42 14.29 9.73
CA VAL A 157 -1.02 15.32 8.77
C VAL A 157 0.48 15.23 8.52
N LEU A 158 0.88 15.29 7.26
CA LEU A 158 2.28 15.34 6.83
C LEU A 158 2.58 16.70 6.21
N VAL A 159 3.56 17.42 6.77
CA VAL A 159 3.96 18.76 6.32
C VAL A 159 5.34 18.68 5.69
N PHE A 160 5.41 18.86 4.38
CA PHE A 160 6.65 18.80 3.61
C PHE A 160 7.23 20.20 3.37
N SER A 161 8.55 20.26 3.35
CA SER A 161 9.32 21.46 2.99
C SER A 161 10.54 21.06 2.17
N LYS A 162 11.35 22.05 1.76
CA LYS A 162 12.62 21.81 1.06
C LYS A 162 13.57 20.92 1.87
N GLU A 163 13.61 21.10 3.19
CA GLU A 163 14.45 20.37 4.14
C GLU A 163 13.82 19.03 4.54
N ARG A 164 12.49 18.95 4.54
CA ARG A 164 11.72 17.77 4.95
C ARG A 164 10.92 17.20 3.80
N ARG A 165 11.61 16.50 2.89
CA ARG A 165 10.99 15.82 1.74
C ARG A 165 10.52 14.40 2.02
N VAL A 166 11.04 13.76 3.06
CA VAL A 166 10.73 12.37 3.41
C VAL A 166 10.10 12.36 4.80
N GLN A 167 8.96 11.70 4.95
CA GLN A 167 8.28 11.56 6.23
C GLN A 167 7.72 10.16 6.42
N SER A 168 7.80 9.67 7.66
CA SER A 168 7.20 8.40 8.04
C SER A 168 5.90 8.62 8.82
N PHE A 169 4.99 7.65 8.69
CA PHE A 169 3.79 7.55 9.50
C PHE A 169 3.55 6.09 9.88
N ARG A 170 2.72 5.87 10.89
CA ARG A 170 2.29 4.55 11.34
C ARG A 170 0.79 4.44 11.19
N VAL A 171 0.34 3.32 10.63
CA VAL A 171 -1.08 2.94 10.58
C VAL A 171 -1.29 1.83 11.60
N THR A 172 -2.28 1.99 12.47
CA THR A 172 -2.63 1.01 13.49
C THR A 172 -3.96 0.36 13.15
N PHE A 173 -4.02 -0.96 13.35
CA PHE A 173 -5.19 -1.78 13.07
C PHE A 173 -5.57 -2.52 14.35
N LYS A 174 -6.85 -2.48 14.69
CA LYS A 174 -7.40 -3.18 15.85
C LYS A 174 -8.71 -3.86 15.48
N ALA A 175 -8.82 -5.15 15.76
CA ALA A 175 -10.06 -5.88 15.52
C ALA A 175 -11.14 -5.42 16.52
N THR A 176 -12.32 -5.07 16.00
CA THR A 176 -13.48 -4.68 16.84
C THR A 176 -14.26 -5.88 17.36
N ARG A 177 -14.10 -7.04 16.71
CA ARG A 177 -14.77 -8.30 17.05
C ARG A 177 -13.79 -9.45 16.93
N LYS A 178 -13.91 -10.44 17.81
CA LYS A 178 -13.19 -11.72 17.71
C LYS A 178 -13.98 -12.65 16.80
N VAL A 179 -13.67 -12.64 15.51
CA VAL A 179 -14.30 -13.52 14.51
C VAL A 179 -13.21 -14.22 13.71
N GLN A 180 -13.42 -15.49 13.38
CA GLN A 180 -12.62 -16.14 12.34
C GLN A 180 -13.17 -15.65 10.99
N GLY A 181 -12.41 -14.80 10.30
CA GLY A 181 -12.89 -14.11 9.11
C GLY A 181 -12.06 -14.38 7.86
N ASP A 182 -12.67 -14.05 6.73
CA ASP A 182 -11.97 -13.83 5.46
C ASP A 182 -11.35 -12.43 5.43
N TYR A 183 -10.59 -12.16 4.36
CA TYR A 183 -10.05 -10.83 4.13
C TYR A 183 -11.17 -9.79 3.99
N ARG A 184 -10.90 -8.63 4.59
CA ARG A 184 -11.68 -7.41 4.53
C ARG A 184 -10.79 -6.30 3.99
N PHE A 185 -11.39 -5.40 3.24
CA PHE A 185 -10.65 -4.42 2.47
C PHE A 185 -11.03 -3.00 2.84
N GLY A 186 -10.05 -2.12 2.74
CA GLY A 186 -10.17 -0.69 2.99
C GLY A 186 -9.09 0.06 2.24
N SER A 187 -8.89 1.33 2.59
CA SER A 187 -7.80 2.13 2.04
C SER A 187 -7.37 3.26 2.97
N LEU A 188 -6.14 3.71 2.77
CA LEU A 188 -5.63 4.97 3.28
C LEU A 188 -5.34 5.86 2.06
N ALA A 189 -5.74 7.12 2.12
CA ALA A 189 -5.35 8.12 1.13
C ALA A 189 -4.73 9.35 1.80
N TRP A 190 -3.69 9.90 1.18
CA TRP A 190 -3.18 11.23 1.52
C TRP A 190 -3.67 12.23 0.49
N HIS A 191 -4.24 13.33 0.95
CA HIS A 191 -4.78 14.37 0.09
C HIS A 191 -4.20 15.74 0.45
N ASP A 192 -3.74 16.48 -0.55
CA ASP A 192 -3.12 17.80 -0.40
C ASP A 192 -4.11 18.97 -0.40
N GLY A 193 -5.41 18.69 -0.59
CA GLY A 193 -6.45 19.72 -0.79
C GLY A 193 -6.57 20.21 -2.24
N GLY A 194 -5.74 19.68 -3.15
CA GLY A 194 -5.72 20.01 -4.58
C GLY A 194 -6.06 18.79 -5.44
N SER A 195 -5.20 18.46 -6.39
CA SER A 195 -5.40 17.34 -7.32
C SER A 195 -4.81 16.01 -6.85
N HIS A 196 -3.94 16.01 -5.84
CA HIS A 196 -3.21 14.79 -5.45
C HIS A 196 -4.02 13.95 -4.46
N TRP A 197 -4.29 12.72 -4.87
CA TRP A 197 -4.84 11.66 -4.04
C TRP A 197 -3.90 10.47 -4.07
N VAL A 198 -3.16 10.26 -2.99
CA VAL A 198 -2.16 9.19 -2.87
C VAL A 198 -2.80 8.05 -2.09
N ARG A 199 -3.48 7.14 -2.79
CA ARG A 199 -4.28 6.08 -2.18
C ARG A 199 -3.55 4.73 -2.17
N ILE A 200 -3.54 4.05 -1.04
CA ILE A 200 -3.06 2.66 -0.93
C ILE A 200 -4.19 1.71 -0.51
N PRO A 201 -4.33 0.53 -1.12
CA PRO A 201 -5.26 -0.48 -0.69
C PRO A 201 -4.78 -1.17 0.59
N ILE A 202 -5.74 -1.59 1.41
CA ILE A 202 -5.51 -2.28 2.66
C ILE A 202 -6.31 -3.60 2.64
N ALA A 203 -5.65 -4.70 2.97
CA ALA A 203 -6.26 -6.02 3.13
C ALA A 203 -5.97 -6.56 4.53
N VAL A 204 -7.00 -6.86 5.30
CA VAL A 204 -6.86 -7.33 6.68
C VAL A 204 -7.73 -8.56 6.88
N ARG A 205 -7.17 -9.60 7.50
CA ARG A 205 -7.92 -10.78 7.91
C ARG A 205 -7.88 -10.92 9.42
N ILE A 206 -9.06 -10.95 10.04
CA ILE A 206 -9.20 -11.17 11.48
C ILE A 206 -9.14 -12.68 11.74
N VAL A 207 -8.28 -13.10 12.66
CA VAL A 207 -8.09 -14.52 13.01
C VAL A 207 -8.15 -14.74 14.52
N ILE A 208 -8.83 -15.81 14.94
CA ILE A 208 -8.83 -16.30 16.32
C ILE A 208 -7.75 -17.38 16.46
N GLU A 209 -7.75 -18.36 15.54
CA GLU A 209 -6.76 -19.43 15.45
C GLU A 209 -6.09 -19.46 14.06
N GLU A 210 -4.80 -19.83 14.03
CA GLU A 210 -4.05 -20.03 12.79
C GLU A 210 -4.38 -21.43 12.24
N VAL A 211 -5.48 -21.52 11.49
CA VAL A 211 -5.81 -22.73 10.75
C VAL A 211 -5.09 -22.66 9.41
N TYR A 212 -3.85 -23.17 9.36
CA TYR A 212 -3.26 -23.54 8.09
C TYR A 212 -3.96 -24.80 7.61
N SER A 213 -4.45 -24.80 6.37
CA SER A 213 -4.79 -26.05 5.70
C SER A 213 -3.52 -26.89 5.70
N LYS A 214 -3.47 -27.94 6.52
CA LYS A 214 -2.50 -29.02 6.32
C LYS A 214 -2.90 -29.65 4.99
N ILE A 215 -2.26 -29.21 3.91
CA ILE A 215 -2.30 -29.95 2.66
C ILE A 215 -1.42 -31.17 2.94
N SER A 216 -2.05 -32.23 3.46
CA SER A 216 -1.51 -33.57 3.49
C SER A 216 -1.57 -34.18 2.10
#